data_AF-A0A1G0XT33-F1
#
_entry.id   AF-A0A1G0XT33-F1
#
_cell.length_a   1.000
_cell.length_b   1.000
_cell.length_c   1.000
_cell.angle_alpha   90.00
_cell.angle_beta   90.00
_cell.angle_gamma   90.00
#
_symmetry.space_group_name_H-M   'P 1'
#
loop_
_entity.id
_entity.type
_entity.pdbx_description
1 polymer ?
#
loop_
_entity_poly.entity_id
_entity_poly.type
_entity_poly.pdbx_seq_one_letter_code
_entity_poly.pdbx_strand_id
1 'polypeptide(L)'
;MTKSIKKFFNMVEVTLAIAVVGIGIAGIMSLFPVAVSASRDAIADNYAADTADQMIAYISIISKADWATFIAGSSVPDESSIPSDPISSLACATDTGLENIKASGTSGIFKITQGSGNGIVDFSAFIKVWRTQLPQMNIAGQVTNVGWDSTFLYGSGVHIEISYPAEAPAAGRKKINYYFEVFKN
;
A
#
# COMPACT_ATOMS: atom_id res chain seq x y z
N MET A 1 23.89 63.04 6.90
CA MET A 1 24.52 61.87 7.53
C MET A 1 23.71 61.50 8.77
N THR A 2 22.81 60.52 8.67
CA THR A 2 21.99 60.06 9.81
C THR A 2 22.82 59.12 10.68
N LYS A 3 23.01 59.50 11.96
CA LYS A 3 23.83 58.77 12.93
C LYS A 3 23.06 57.53 13.41
N SER A 4 23.62 56.34 13.19
CA SER A 4 23.02 55.09 13.69
C SER A 4 23.28 54.94 15.19
N ILE A 5 22.21 54.85 15.98
CA ILE A 5 22.27 54.67 17.44
C ILE A 5 22.23 53.17 17.74
N LYS A 6 23.29 52.64 18.37
CA LYS A 6 23.32 51.24 18.82
C LYS A 6 22.56 51.10 20.14
N LYS A 7 21.56 50.22 20.18
CA LYS A 7 20.86 49.84 21.41
C LYS A 7 21.39 48.48 21.89
N PHE A 8 21.78 48.39 23.16
CA PHE A 8 22.18 47.15 23.81
C PHE A 8 20.98 46.56 24.56
N PHE A 9 20.78 45.25 24.47
CA PHE A 9 19.70 44.54 25.16
C PHE A 9 20.08 44.27 26.62
N ASN A 10 19.08 44.35 27.51
CA ASN A 10 19.27 43.99 28.91
C ASN A 10 19.26 42.46 29.06
N MET A 11 19.97 41.92 30.06
CA MET A 11 19.97 40.51 30.43
C MET A 11 18.55 39.96 30.58
N VAL A 12 17.63 40.73 31.17
CA VAL A 12 16.22 40.34 31.33
C VAL A 12 15.51 40.17 29.99
N GLU A 13 15.73 41.06 29.02
CA GLU A 13 15.13 40.94 27.68
C GLU A 13 15.64 39.69 26.96
N VAL A 14 16.94 39.40 27.09
CA VAL A 14 17.56 38.19 26.52
C VAL A 14 17.01 36.92 27.17
N THR A 15 16.89 36.88 28.49
CA THR A 15 16.34 35.72 29.21
C THR A 15 14.87 35.49 28.86
N LEU A 16 14.06 36.56 28.78
CA LEU A 16 12.64 36.45 28.45
C LEU A 16 12.45 36.02 26.98
N ALA A 17 13.31 36.49 26.06
CA ALA A 17 13.32 36.04 24.68
C ALA A 17 13.65 34.54 24.57
N ILE A 18 14.66 34.05 25.29
CA ILE A 18 15.03 32.63 25.29
C ILE A 18 13.91 31.76 25.89
N ALA A 19 13.24 32.24 26.95
CA ALA A 19 12.12 31.52 27.56
C ALA A 19 10.96 31.34 26.57
N VAL A 20 10.58 32.39 25.84
CA VAL A 20 9.52 32.33 24.83
C VAL A 20 9.91 31.40 23.67
N VAL A 21 11.16 31.49 23.18
CA VAL A 21 11.66 30.60 22.13
C VAL A 21 11.67 29.14 22.58
N GLY A 22 12.06 28.86 23.82
CA GLY A 22 12.06 27.50 24.39
C GLY A 22 10.67 26.88 24.42
N ILE A 23 9.66 27.64 24.85
CA ILE A 23 8.25 27.20 24.84
C ILE A 23 7.78 26.97 23.39
N GLY A 24 8.14 27.87 22.47
CA GLY A 24 7.79 27.74 21.06
C GLY A 24 8.35 26.49 20.39
N ILE A 25 9.64 26.19 20.63
CA ILE A 25 10.30 24.99 20.08
C ILE A 25 9.69 23.71 20.67
N ALA A 26 9.42 23.67 21.99
CA ALA A 26 8.80 22.52 22.63
C ALA A 26 7.41 22.22 22.02
N GLY A 27 6.63 23.27 21.72
CA GLY A 27 5.35 23.15 21.02
C GLY A 27 5.49 22.54 19.63
N ILE A 28 6.36 23.09 18.79
CA ILE A 28 6.57 22.61 17.41
C ILE A 28 7.08 21.17 17.40
N MET A 29 8.01 20.82 18.29
CA MET A 29 8.59 19.48 18.38
C MET A 29 7.55 18.42 18.77
N SER A 30 6.50 18.79 19.51
CA SER A 30 5.39 17.87 19.81
C SER A 30 4.51 17.58 18.60
N LEU A 31 4.34 18.57 17.70
CA LEU A 31 3.50 18.45 16.50
C LEU A 31 4.23 17.81 15.32
N PHE A 32 5.55 17.94 15.27
CA PHE A 32 6.37 17.50 14.15
C PHE A 32 6.21 15.99 13.82
N PRO A 33 6.27 15.06 14.80
CA PRO A 33 6.11 13.63 14.51
C PRO A 33 4.73 13.29 13.94
N VAL A 34 3.69 13.97 14.42
CA VAL A 34 2.31 13.79 13.95
C VAL A 34 2.15 14.31 12.54
N ALA A 35 2.69 15.51 12.26
CA ALA A 35 2.66 16.11 10.93
C ALA A 35 3.38 15.24 9.89
N VAL A 36 4.56 14.71 10.23
CA VAL A 36 5.31 13.80 9.34
C VAL A 36 4.54 12.49 9.12
N SER A 37 3.95 11.91 10.17
CA SER A 37 3.17 10.68 10.03
C SER A 37 1.93 10.90 9.16
N ALA A 38 1.20 11.99 9.37
CA ALA A 38 0.05 12.36 8.54
C ALA A 38 0.43 12.61 7.07
N SER A 39 1.57 13.25 6.82
CA SER A 39 2.08 13.46 5.46
C SER A 39 2.42 12.14 4.77
N ARG A 40 3.08 11.22 5.48
CA ARG A 40 3.39 9.88 4.96
C ARG A 40 2.11 9.09 4.67
N ASP A 41 1.13 9.14 5.57
CA ASP A 41 -0.14 8.45 5.38
C ASP A 41 -0.89 9.00 4.16
N ALA A 42 -0.92 10.33 3.98
CA ALA A 42 -1.52 10.96 2.80
C ALA A 42 -0.82 10.55 1.49
N ILE A 43 0.51 10.43 1.50
CA ILE A 43 1.27 9.92 0.35
C ILE A 43 0.92 8.45 0.08
N ALA A 44 0.86 7.64 1.13
CA ALA A 44 0.55 6.22 1.05
C ALA A 44 -0.86 5.99 0.48
N ASP A 45 -1.86 6.76 0.90
CA ASP A 45 -3.23 6.63 0.42
C ASP A 45 -3.34 6.94 -1.08
N ASN A 46 -2.60 7.93 -1.58
CA ASN A 46 -2.57 8.26 -3.01
C ASN A 46 -1.93 7.13 -3.84
N TYR A 47 -0.77 6.64 -3.41
CA TYR A 47 -0.06 5.59 -4.15
C TYR A 47 -0.68 4.21 -4.00
N ALA A 48 -1.30 3.91 -2.86
CA ALA A 48 -2.03 2.66 -2.65
C ALA A 48 -3.25 2.58 -3.57
N ALA A 49 -4.01 3.67 -3.72
CA ALA A 49 -5.15 3.70 -4.63
C ALA A 49 -4.73 3.50 -6.10
N ASP A 50 -3.74 4.26 -6.58
CA ASP A 50 -3.22 4.13 -7.95
C ASP A 50 -2.67 2.71 -8.22
N THR A 51 -1.91 2.16 -7.26
CA THR A 51 -1.39 0.80 -7.40
C THR A 51 -2.51 -0.25 -7.38
N ALA A 52 -3.53 -0.08 -6.54
CA ALA A 52 -4.68 -0.98 -6.52
C ALA A 52 -5.39 -0.97 -7.88
N ASP A 53 -5.59 0.21 -8.48
CA ASP A 53 -6.21 0.33 -9.81
C ASP A 53 -5.38 -0.36 -10.90
N GLN A 54 -4.06 -0.18 -10.89
CA GLN A 54 -3.15 -0.87 -11.82
C GLN A 54 -3.22 -2.40 -11.65
N MET A 55 -3.25 -2.89 -10.41
CA MET A 55 -3.35 -4.33 -10.12
C MET A 55 -4.72 -4.90 -10.51
N ILE A 56 -5.81 -4.18 -10.25
CA ILE A 56 -7.16 -4.58 -10.65
C ILE A 56 -7.24 -4.68 -12.18
N ALA A 57 -6.71 -3.68 -12.90
CA ALA A 57 -6.67 -3.69 -14.35
C ALA A 57 -5.84 -4.87 -14.89
N TYR A 58 -4.65 -5.09 -14.33
CA TYR A 58 -3.77 -6.19 -14.67
C TYR A 58 -4.44 -7.57 -14.49
N ILE A 59 -5.03 -7.81 -13.31
CA ILE A 59 -5.75 -9.04 -12.99
C ILE A 59 -6.95 -9.22 -13.91
N SER A 60 -7.69 -8.15 -14.22
CA SER A 60 -8.85 -8.18 -15.11
C SER A 60 -8.48 -8.50 -16.56
N ILE A 61 -7.33 -8.04 -17.04
CA ILE A 61 -6.84 -8.35 -18.40
C ILE A 61 -6.39 -9.81 -18.48
N ILE A 62 -5.59 -10.26 -17.52
CA ILE A 62 -5.03 -11.63 -17.55
C ILE A 62 -6.11 -12.68 -17.28
N SER A 63 -7.04 -12.42 -16.36
CA SER A 63 -8.17 -13.33 -16.11
C SER A 63 -9.04 -13.54 -17.35
N LYS A 64 -9.20 -12.52 -18.20
CA LYS A 64 -9.89 -12.64 -19.50
C LYS A 64 -9.06 -13.41 -20.53
N ALA A 65 -7.74 -13.27 -20.50
CA ALA A 65 -6.84 -13.94 -21.45
C ALA A 65 -6.67 -15.43 -21.13
N ASP A 66 -6.49 -15.79 -19.86
CA ASP A 66 -6.30 -17.17 -19.41
C ASP A 66 -6.95 -17.42 -18.05
N TRP A 67 -8.27 -17.64 -18.08
CA TRP A 67 -9.03 -17.98 -16.87
C TRP A 67 -8.55 -19.28 -16.22
N ALA A 68 -8.27 -20.30 -17.03
CA ALA A 68 -8.04 -21.66 -16.57
C ALA A 68 -6.76 -21.78 -15.74
N THR A 69 -5.69 -21.09 -16.15
CA THR A 69 -4.41 -21.12 -15.43
C THR A 69 -4.34 -20.06 -14.34
N PHE A 70 -4.88 -18.86 -14.61
CA PHE A 70 -4.69 -17.72 -13.72
C PHE A 70 -5.65 -17.73 -12.52
N ILE A 71 -6.96 -17.86 -12.78
CA ILE A 71 -8.03 -17.79 -11.75
C ILE A 71 -8.51 -19.17 -11.31
N ALA A 72 -8.69 -20.14 -12.21
CA ALA A 72 -9.05 -21.51 -11.82
C ALA A 72 -7.82 -22.36 -11.43
N GLY A 73 -6.63 -21.95 -11.87
CA GLY A 73 -5.35 -22.58 -11.51
C GLY A 73 -4.84 -22.12 -10.15
N SER A 74 -3.59 -21.72 -10.02
CA SER A 74 -2.99 -21.28 -8.74
C SER A 74 -2.07 -20.06 -8.88
N SER A 75 -2.14 -19.33 -10.00
CA SER A 75 -1.35 -18.12 -10.19
C SER A 75 -1.81 -16.97 -9.29
N VAL A 76 -3.11 -16.86 -9.03
CA VAL A 76 -3.64 -16.09 -7.89
C VAL A 76 -3.82 -17.06 -6.73
N PRO A 77 -3.04 -16.93 -5.63
CA PRO A 77 -3.11 -17.86 -4.52
C PRO A 77 -4.40 -17.73 -3.73
N ASP A 78 -4.77 -18.81 -3.05
CA ASP A 78 -5.78 -18.76 -1.99
C ASP A 78 -5.17 -18.11 -0.73
N GLU A 79 -5.98 -17.50 0.12
CA GLU A 79 -5.53 -16.78 1.32
C GLU A 79 -4.56 -17.60 2.19
N SER A 80 -4.86 -18.90 2.36
CA SER A 80 -4.07 -19.83 3.17
C SER A 80 -2.68 -20.15 2.60
N SER A 81 -2.45 -19.88 1.32
CA SER A 81 -1.18 -20.13 0.64
C SER A 81 -0.24 -18.92 0.62
N ILE A 82 -0.74 -17.75 1.03
CA ILE A 82 0.10 -16.57 1.23
C ILE A 82 0.78 -16.68 2.60
N PRO A 83 2.13 -16.58 2.67
CA PRO A 83 2.81 -16.60 3.95
C PRO A 83 2.29 -15.51 4.87
N SER A 84 1.91 -15.91 6.08
CA SER A 84 1.77 -14.99 7.20
C SER A 84 3.15 -14.42 7.56
N ASP A 85 3.19 -13.17 8.00
CA ASP A 85 4.40 -12.39 8.18
C ASP A 85 5.57 -13.13 8.87
N PRO A 86 6.84 -12.81 8.52
CA PRO A 86 7.26 -11.60 7.81
C PRO A 86 7.43 -11.77 6.29
N ILE A 87 6.70 -10.94 5.54
CA ILE A 87 6.87 -10.78 4.08
C ILE A 87 8.15 -10.00 3.76
N SER A 88 8.69 -9.25 4.73
CA SER A 88 9.88 -8.40 4.54
C SER A 88 11.17 -9.15 4.23
N SER A 89 11.21 -10.47 4.44
CA SER A 89 12.33 -11.32 4.04
C SER A 89 12.25 -11.78 2.59
N LEU A 90 11.11 -11.55 1.90
CA LEU A 90 10.92 -11.97 0.52
C LEU A 90 11.57 -10.99 -0.44
N ALA A 91 12.45 -11.52 -1.30
CA ALA A 91 13.03 -10.75 -2.39
C ALA A 91 11.96 -10.49 -3.46
N CYS A 92 11.60 -9.22 -3.66
CA CYS A 92 10.75 -8.77 -4.74
C CYS A 92 11.61 -8.11 -5.81
N ALA A 93 11.97 -8.86 -6.84
CA ALA A 93 12.93 -8.45 -7.86
C ALA A 93 12.44 -8.67 -9.30
N THR A 94 11.37 -9.43 -9.49
CA THR A 94 10.84 -9.76 -10.80
C THR A 94 9.96 -8.64 -11.31
N ASP A 95 10.26 -8.12 -12.49
CA ASP A 95 9.43 -7.09 -13.12
C ASP A 95 8.08 -7.69 -13.57
N THR A 96 7.00 -7.00 -13.23
CA THR A 96 5.62 -7.41 -13.58
C THR A 96 5.14 -6.82 -14.90
N GLY A 97 5.93 -5.93 -15.50
CA GLY A 97 5.47 -5.07 -16.61
C GLY A 97 4.62 -3.88 -16.15
N LEU A 98 4.32 -3.79 -14.85
CA LEU A 98 3.70 -2.63 -14.21
C LEU A 98 4.79 -1.70 -13.67
N GLU A 99 4.54 -0.39 -13.71
CA GLU A 99 5.50 0.59 -13.22
C GLU A 99 5.66 0.48 -11.70
N ASN A 100 6.91 0.41 -11.23
CA ASN A 100 7.26 0.45 -9.80
C ASN A 100 6.70 -0.73 -8.95
N ILE A 101 6.17 -1.78 -9.57
CA ILE A 101 5.65 -2.98 -8.90
C ILE A 101 6.51 -4.19 -9.26
N LYS A 102 7.12 -4.80 -8.26
CA LYS A 102 7.96 -6.00 -8.41
C LYS A 102 7.30 -7.20 -7.74
N ALA A 103 7.27 -8.33 -8.42
CA ALA A 103 6.79 -9.58 -7.86
C ALA A 103 7.87 -10.26 -7.00
N SER A 104 7.40 -10.93 -5.96
CA SER A 104 8.16 -11.93 -5.22
C SER A 104 8.26 -13.22 -6.01
N GLY A 105 9.22 -14.09 -5.65
CA GLY A 105 9.20 -15.50 -6.08
C GLY A 105 8.01 -16.29 -5.52
N THR A 106 7.28 -15.73 -4.56
CA THR A 106 6.02 -16.28 -4.03
C THR A 106 4.82 -15.64 -4.71
N SER A 107 3.92 -16.46 -5.26
CA SER A 107 2.68 -16.01 -5.90
C SER A 107 1.85 -15.13 -4.96
N GLY A 108 1.21 -14.10 -5.54
CA GLY A 108 0.35 -13.16 -4.82
C GLY A 108 1.07 -12.17 -3.92
N ILE A 109 2.41 -12.13 -3.91
CA ILE A 109 3.17 -11.13 -3.15
C ILE A 109 3.91 -10.21 -4.11
N PHE A 110 3.70 -8.92 -3.93
CA PHE A 110 4.38 -7.88 -4.68
C PHE A 110 4.92 -6.81 -3.75
N LYS A 111 5.85 -6.01 -4.24
CA LYS A 111 6.41 -4.86 -3.55
C LYS A 111 6.34 -3.64 -4.45
N ILE A 112 5.84 -2.56 -3.89
CA ILE A 112 5.87 -1.23 -4.49
C ILE A 112 7.12 -0.54 -3.98
N THR A 113 7.88 0.04 -4.90
CA THR A 113 8.97 0.95 -4.57
C THR A 113 8.85 2.17 -5.45
N GLN A 114 8.50 3.29 -4.84
CA GLN A 114 8.52 4.57 -5.51
C GLN A 114 9.61 5.47 -4.95
N GLY A 115 10.18 6.26 -5.83
CA GLY A 115 11.33 7.08 -5.52
C GLY A 115 11.55 8.18 -6.53
N SER A 116 11.88 9.37 -6.04
CA SER A 116 12.60 10.39 -6.78
C SER A 116 13.94 9.78 -7.25
N GLY A 117 14.28 9.95 -8.52
CA GLY A 117 15.42 9.28 -9.18
C GLY A 117 16.75 9.25 -8.38
N ASN A 118 17.66 8.34 -8.78
CA ASN A 118 18.88 7.91 -8.06
C ASN A 118 18.68 6.88 -6.94
N GLY A 119 17.62 6.06 -7.00
CA GLY A 119 17.44 4.93 -6.09
C GLY A 119 17.08 5.30 -4.65
N ILE A 120 16.68 6.55 -4.42
CA ILE A 120 16.08 6.98 -3.16
C ILE A 120 14.63 6.48 -3.17
N VAL A 121 14.23 5.74 -2.14
CA VAL A 121 12.87 5.22 -2.02
C VAL A 121 12.09 6.16 -1.10
N ASP A 122 11.12 6.87 -1.67
CA ASP A 122 10.24 7.80 -0.95
C ASP A 122 9.01 7.08 -0.38
N PHE A 123 8.59 5.98 -1.02
CA PHE A 123 7.49 5.15 -0.58
C PHE A 123 7.74 3.69 -0.90
N SER A 124 7.48 2.83 0.09
CA SER A 124 7.56 1.39 -0.08
C SER A 124 6.42 0.69 0.64
N ALA A 125 5.83 -0.30 -0.02
CA ALA A 125 4.74 -1.09 0.51
C ALA A 125 4.77 -2.52 -0.02
N PHE A 126 4.18 -3.45 0.73
CA PHE A 126 3.92 -4.81 0.27
C PHE A 126 2.47 -4.94 -0.17
N ILE A 127 2.26 -5.64 -1.28
CA ILE A 127 0.93 -6.01 -1.76
C ILE A 127 0.77 -7.51 -1.57
N LYS A 128 -0.33 -7.93 -0.96
CA LYS A 128 -0.81 -9.31 -1.03
C LYS A 128 -2.04 -9.35 -1.91
N VAL A 129 -2.10 -10.34 -2.79
CA VAL A 129 -3.24 -10.60 -3.64
C VAL A 129 -3.65 -12.05 -3.44
N TRP A 130 -4.86 -12.27 -2.96
CA TRP A 130 -5.45 -13.61 -2.87
C TRP A 130 -6.84 -13.62 -3.45
N ARG A 131 -7.32 -14.83 -3.71
CA ARG A 131 -8.69 -15.06 -4.16
C ARG A 131 -9.52 -15.77 -3.11
N THR A 132 -10.83 -15.62 -3.24
CA THR A 132 -11.87 -16.22 -2.40
C THR A 132 -13.03 -16.70 -3.27
N GLN A 133 -13.73 -17.72 -2.78
CA GLN A 133 -14.87 -18.31 -3.48
C GLN A 133 -16.09 -17.41 -3.34
N LEU A 134 -16.88 -17.29 -4.41
CA LEU A 134 -18.11 -16.50 -4.37
C LEU A 134 -19.27 -17.32 -3.77
N PRO A 135 -19.95 -16.79 -2.73
CA PRO A 135 -21.08 -17.45 -2.11
C PRO A 135 -22.34 -17.20 -2.96
N GLN A 136 -22.60 -18.11 -3.90
CA GLN A 136 -23.78 -18.13 -4.79
C GLN A 136 -23.68 -17.22 -6.01
N MET A 137 -23.70 -17.86 -7.19
CA MET A 137 -23.70 -17.19 -8.48
C MET A 137 -24.95 -17.57 -9.27
N ASN A 138 -25.64 -16.56 -9.80
CA ASN A 138 -26.71 -16.76 -10.76
C ASN A 138 -26.12 -16.69 -12.18
N ILE A 139 -26.07 -17.84 -12.85
CA ILE A 139 -25.49 -17.96 -14.19
C ILE A 139 -26.63 -17.97 -15.21
N ALA A 140 -26.61 -17.02 -16.14
CA ALA A 140 -27.59 -16.94 -17.21
C ALA A 140 -27.60 -18.25 -18.04
N GLY A 141 -28.75 -18.92 -18.10
CA GLY A 141 -28.92 -20.20 -18.81
C GLY A 141 -28.80 -21.46 -17.94
N GLN A 142 -28.44 -21.34 -16.66
CA GLN A 142 -28.54 -22.45 -15.69
C GLN A 142 -29.89 -22.38 -14.95
N VAL A 143 -30.54 -23.55 -14.80
CA VAL A 143 -31.85 -23.65 -14.11
C VAL A 143 -31.70 -23.59 -12.59
N THR A 144 -30.49 -23.86 -12.09
CA THR A 144 -30.12 -23.80 -10.68
C THR A 144 -29.00 -22.79 -10.50
N ASN A 145 -29.13 -21.93 -9.48
CA ASN A 145 -27.99 -21.15 -9.01
C ASN A 145 -26.83 -22.11 -8.72
N VAL A 146 -25.64 -21.79 -9.22
CA VAL A 146 -24.45 -22.50 -8.78
C VAL A 146 -24.20 -22.04 -7.35
N GLY A 147 -24.08 -22.99 -6.44
CA GLY A 147 -23.83 -22.72 -5.02
C GLY A 147 -22.44 -22.11 -4.81
N TRP A 148 -21.64 -22.68 -3.93
CA TRP A 148 -20.23 -22.31 -3.84
C TRP A 148 -19.50 -22.77 -5.11
N ASP A 149 -18.93 -21.83 -5.86
CA ASP A 149 -18.00 -22.16 -6.93
C ASP A 149 -16.65 -22.50 -6.30
N SER A 150 -16.54 -23.72 -5.77
CA SER A 150 -15.32 -24.20 -5.12
C SER A 150 -14.14 -24.38 -6.08
N THR A 151 -14.41 -24.34 -7.38
CA THR A 151 -13.46 -24.53 -8.47
C THR A 151 -13.06 -23.24 -9.17
N PHE A 152 -13.62 -22.09 -8.77
CA PHE A 152 -13.44 -20.81 -9.46
C PHE A 152 -13.74 -20.90 -10.96
N LEU A 153 -14.69 -21.74 -11.36
CA LEU A 153 -14.98 -22.05 -12.75
C LEU A 153 -15.68 -20.89 -13.48
N TYR A 154 -16.44 -20.09 -12.74
CA TYR A 154 -17.31 -19.04 -13.27
C TYR A 154 -17.00 -17.66 -12.70
N GLY A 155 -16.51 -17.60 -11.46
CA GLY A 155 -16.21 -16.33 -10.81
C GLY A 155 -15.27 -16.48 -9.62
N SER A 156 -14.59 -15.39 -9.27
CA SER A 156 -13.71 -15.35 -8.11
C SER A 156 -13.68 -13.95 -7.51
N GLY A 157 -13.75 -13.88 -6.18
CA GLY A 157 -13.55 -12.64 -5.43
C GLY A 157 -12.08 -12.43 -5.15
N VAL A 158 -11.49 -11.36 -5.65
CA VAL A 158 -10.07 -11.05 -5.50
C VAL A 158 -9.89 -9.95 -4.45
N HIS A 159 -8.97 -10.21 -3.52
CA HIS A 159 -8.59 -9.29 -2.45
C HIS A 159 -7.18 -8.77 -2.70
N ILE A 160 -6.98 -7.48 -2.43
CA ILE A 160 -5.68 -6.82 -2.50
C ILE A 160 -5.45 -6.12 -1.16
N GLU A 161 -4.47 -6.58 -0.38
CA GLU A 161 -4.00 -5.90 0.85
C GLU A 161 -2.71 -5.15 0.53
N ILE A 162 -2.70 -3.83 0.71
CA ILE A 162 -1.51 -2.99 0.64
C ILE A 162 -1.08 -2.66 2.07
N SER A 163 0.13 -3.07 2.43
CA SER A 163 0.74 -2.91 3.75
C SER A 163 1.93 -1.96 3.71
N TYR A 164 1.87 -0.84 4.43
CA TYR A 164 2.92 0.19 4.47
C TYR A 164 3.23 0.67 5.90
N PRO A 165 4.40 1.24 6.17
CA PRO A 165 5.59 1.26 5.31
C PRO A 165 6.30 -0.11 5.30
N ALA A 166 6.94 -0.49 4.19
CA ALA A 166 7.55 -1.82 4.08
C ALA A 166 8.72 -2.04 5.06
N GLU A 167 9.39 -0.97 5.50
CA GLU A 167 10.50 -1.03 6.45
C GLU A 167 10.06 -1.33 7.89
N ALA A 168 8.81 -1.01 8.25
CA ALA A 168 8.29 -1.30 9.58
C ALA A 168 8.09 -2.82 9.76
N PRO A 169 8.23 -3.36 10.98
CA PRO A 169 7.80 -4.72 11.30
C PRO A 169 6.33 -4.91 10.95
N ALA A 170 5.94 -6.13 10.57
CA ALA A 170 4.58 -6.44 10.12
C ALA A 170 3.47 -5.92 11.05
N ALA A 171 3.64 -6.04 12.36
CA ALA A 171 2.67 -5.58 13.36
C ALA A 171 2.51 -4.04 13.43
N GLY A 172 3.51 -3.30 12.94
CA GLY A 172 3.49 -1.83 12.90
C GLY A 172 3.06 -1.24 11.55
N ARG A 173 2.71 -2.09 10.57
CA ARG A 173 2.27 -1.64 9.25
C ARG A 173 0.78 -1.30 9.26
N LYS A 174 0.43 -0.20 8.59
CA LYS A 174 -0.95 0.09 8.20
C LYS A 174 -1.32 -0.74 6.98
N LYS A 175 -2.58 -1.14 6.94
CA LYS A 175 -3.13 -2.02 5.92
C LYS A 175 -4.35 -1.37 5.28
N ILE A 176 -4.38 -1.39 3.96
CA ILE A 176 -5.54 -0.98 3.15
C ILE A 176 -5.97 -2.20 2.34
N ASN A 177 -7.25 -2.55 2.40
CA ASN A 177 -7.80 -3.70 1.71
C ASN A 177 -8.76 -3.25 0.62
N TYR A 178 -8.60 -3.82 -0.57
CA TYR A 178 -9.49 -3.66 -1.71
C TYR A 178 -10.08 -5.02 -2.07
N TYR A 179 -11.34 -5.02 -2.49
CA TYR A 179 -12.05 -6.21 -2.91
C TYR A 179 -12.76 -5.93 -4.23
N PHE A 180 -12.67 -6.86 -5.17
CA PHE A 180 -13.41 -6.82 -6.41
C PHE A 180 -13.71 -8.22 -6.90
N GLU A 181 -14.76 -8.34 -7.71
CA GLU A 181 -15.21 -9.61 -8.25
C GLU A 181 -14.87 -9.68 -9.73
N VAL A 182 -14.30 -10.82 -10.13
CA VAL A 182 -14.00 -11.10 -11.52
C VAL A 182 -14.86 -12.28 -11.95
N PHE A 183 -15.50 -12.13 -13.11
CA PHE A 183 -16.33 -13.17 -13.71
C PHE A 183 -15.70 -13.64 -15.01
N LYS A 184 -15.86 -14.93 -15.30
CA LYS A 184 -15.47 -15.51 -16.57
C LYS A 184 -16.39 -14.98 -17.66
N ASN A 185 -15.79 -14.31 -18.65
CA ASN A 185 -16.47 -13.89 -19.88
C ASN A 185 -16.44 -14.97 -20.94
#